data_AF-A0A1B9GZC5-F1
#
_entry.id   AF-A0A1B9GZC5-F1
#
_cell.length_a   1.000
_cell.length_b   1.000
_cell.length_c   1.000
_cell.angle_alpha   90.00
_cell.angle_beta   90.00
_cell.angle_gamma   90.00
#
_symmetry.space_group_name_H-M   'P 1'
#
loop_
_entity.id
_entity.type
_entity.pdbx_description
1 polymer ?
#
loop_
_entity_poly.entity_id
_entity_poly.type
_entity_poly.pdbx_seq_one_letter_code
_entity_poly.pdbx_strand_id
1 'polypeptide(L)'
;MSSPLSKELRSKHTARSIPIRKDDEVLIVRGKYKGREGKVTQVYRKKWVIHVDRVHIEKSNAATVPVGIHPSNVVITSLKLDKDRRAILERKGSKAAASEEKGDVEMKE
;
A
#
# COMPACT_ATOMS: atom_id res chain seq x y z
N MET A 1 -8.76 0.98 -3.50
CA MET A 1 -7.34 1.27 -3.74
C MET A 1 -6.54 1.02 -2.47
N SER A 2 -6.36 -0.26 -2.13
CA SER A 2 -5.58 -0.67 -0.96
C SER A 2 -4.31 -1.35 -1.42
N SER A 3 -3.25 -1.22 -0.63
CA SER A 3 -1.96 -1.84 -0.91
C SER A 3 -1.52 -2.70 0.28
N PRO A 4 -0.84 -3.84 0.03
CA PRO A 4 -0.22 -4.63 1.08
C PRO A 4 0.85 -3.83 1.83
N LEU A 5 0.96 -4.05 3.14
CA LEU A 5 2.06 -3.55 3.95
C LEU A 5 3.30 -4.44 3.80
N SER A 6 4.50 -3.87 3.99
CA SER A 6 5.76 -4.61 4.12
C SER A 6 5.70 -5.61 5.28
N LYS A 7 6.59 -6.62 5.27
CA LYS A 7 6.62 -7.63 6.34
C LYS A 7 6.84 -6.99 7.72
N GLU A 8 7.73 -5.99 7.80
CA GLU A 8 8.03 -5.26 9.02
C GLU A 8 6.81 -4.48 9.55
N LEU A 9 6.12 -3.75 8.67
CA LEU A 9 4.91 -3.01 9.04
C LEU A 9 3.74 -3.92 9.40
N ARG A 10 3.67 -5.11 8.79
CA ARG A 10 2.68 -6.14 9.14
C ARG A 10 2.88 -6.63 10.56
N SER A 11 4.11 -6.97 10.93
CA SER A 11 4.42 -7.43 12.29
C SER A 11 4.14 -6.34 13.33
N LYS A 12 4.40 -5.07 13.00
CA LYS A 12 4.18 -3.95 13.91
C LYS A 12 2.71 -3.61 14.17
N HIS A 13 1.87 -3.73 13.15
CA HIS A 13 0.48 -3.26 13.20
C HIS A 13 -0.58 -4.38 13.07
N THR A 14 -0.15 -5.64 12.92
CA THR A 14 -1.00 -6.83 12.72
C THR A 14 -2.05 -6.65 11.61
N ALA A 15 -1.75 -5.80 10.63
CA ALA A 15 -2.67 -5.45 9.55
C ALA A 15 -2.09 -5.89 8.21
N ARG A 16 -2.87 -6.59 7.38
CA ARG A 16 -2.38 -7.11 6.10
C ARG A 16 -2.24 -6.05 5.00
N SER A 17 -3.15 -5.06 5.00
CA SER A 17 -3.28 -4.02 3.98
C SER A 17 -3.99 -2.76 4.50
N ILE A 18 -3.70 -1.62 3.86
CA ILE A 18 -4.32 -0.32 4.17
C ILE A 18 -4.60 0.47 2.89
N PRO A 19 -5.61 1.37 2.87
CA PRO A 19 -5.80 2.30 1.76
C PRO A 19 -4.58 3.22 1.59
N ILE A 20 -4.13 3.39 0.34
CA ILE A 20 -2.97 4.21 0.02
C ILE A 20 -3.30 5.71 0.07
N ARG A 21 -2.38 6.52 0.61
CA ARG A 21 -2.51 7.99 0.67
C ARG A 21 -1.33 8.66 -0.04
N LYS A 22 -1.47 9.97 -0.27
CA LYS A 22 -0.34 10.82 -0.65
C LYS A 22 0.71 10.77 0.47
N ASP A 23 1.96 10.86 0.07
CA ASP A 23 3.15 10.83 0.92
C ASP A 23 3.48 9.49 1.59
N ASP A 24 2.73 8.41 1.32
CA ASP A 24 3.17 7.06 1.68
C ASP A 24 4.37 6.67 0.80
N GLU A 25 5.35 5.97 1.36
CA GLU A 25 6.45 5.40 0.59
C GLU A 25 6.13 3.99 0.16
N VAL A 26 6.50 3.69 -1.07
CA VAL A 26 6.10 2.45 -1.71
C VAL A 26 7.21 1.83 -2.54
N LEU A 27 7.24 0.50 -2.54
CA LEU A 27 8.06 -0.34 -3.40
C LEU A 27 7.16 -1.01 -4.45
N ILE A 28 7.57 -0.94 -5.72
CA ILE A 28 6.84 -1.58 -6.82
C ILE A 28 7.29 -3.03 -6.95
N VAL A 29 6.34 -3.97 -6.87
CA VAL A 29 6.62 -5.42 -6.86
C VAL A 29 6.36 -6.08 -8.21
N ARG A 30 5.48 -5.50 -9.04
CA ARG A 30 5.09 -6.08 -10.34
C ARG A 30 5.15 -5.04 -11.46
N GLY A 31 5.36 -5.52 -12.69
CA GLY A 31 5.39 -4.72 -13.91
C GLY A 31 6.76 -4.18 -14.29
N LYS A 32 6.81 -3.29 -15.29
CA LYS A 32 8.04 -2.74 -15.89
C LYS A 32 8.93 -2.00 -14.89
N TYR A 33 8.34 -1.38 -13.86
CA TYR A 33 9.05 -0.54 -12.88
C TYR A 33 9.31 -1.27 -11.55
N LYS A 34 9.31 -2.61 -11.56
CA LYS A 34 9.60 -3.44 -10.38
C LYS A 34 10.96 -3.08 -9.77
N GLY A 35 11.02 -3.07 -8.44
CA GLY A 35 12.23 -2.79 -7.66
C GLY A 35 12.50 -1.30 -7.43
N ARG A 36 11.73 -0.40 -8.05
CA ARG A 36 11.81 1.03 -7.75
C ARG A 36 11.00 1.36 -6.51
N GLU A 37 11.58 2.23 -5.70
CA GLU A 37 10.96 2.82 -4.52
C GLU A 37 10.69 4.30 -4.78
N GLY A 38 9.60 4.80 -4.19
CA GLY A 38 9.26 6.21 -4.28
C GLY A 38 8.09 6.59 -3.41
N LYS A 39 7.92 7.89 -3.21
CA LYS A 39 6.80 8.47 -2.48
C LYS A 39 5.58 8.61 -3.40
N VAL A 40 4.39 8.37 -2.89
CA VAL A 40 3.14 8.57 -3.65
C VAL A 40 2.83 10.06 -3.75
N THR A 41 2.96 10.63 -4.96
CA THR A 41 2.66 12.05 -5.22
C THR A 41 1.15 12.28 -5.28
N GLN A 42 0.44 11.41 -6.01
CA GLN A 42 -0.99 11.57 -6.25
C GLN A 42 -1.72 10.22 -6.33
N VAL A 43 -2.91 10.18 -5.75
CA VAL A 43 -3.84 9.05 -5.87
C VAL A 43 -4.97 9.46 -6.82
N TYR A 44 -4.97 8.91 -8.03
CA TYR A 44 -5.96 9.20 -9.06
C TYR A 44 -7.12 8.20 -9.00
N ARG A 45 -8.11 8.49 -8.15
CA ARG A 45 -9.24 7.58 -7.89
C ARG A 45 -10.15 7.33 -9.10
N LYS A 46 -10.35 8.31 -9.99
CA LYS A 46 -11.18 8.14 -11.20
C LYS A 46 -10.62 7.06 -12.15
N LYS A 47 -9.29 6.94 -12.23
CA LYS A 47 -8.60 5.95 -13.07
C LYS A 47 -8.05 4.76 -12.29
N TRP A 48 -8.34 4.66 -11.00
CA TRP A 48 -7.87 3.59 -10.10
C TRP A 48 -6.33 3.40 -10.08
N VAL A 49 -5.60 4.51 -10.19
CA VAL A 49 -4.15 4.52 -10.40
C VAL A 49 -3.45 5.43 -9.39
N ILE A 50 -2.23 5.08 -9.01
CA ILE A 50 -1.31 5.91 -8.22
C ILE A 50 -0.15 6.40 -9.07
N HIS A 51 0.32 7.61 -8.76
CA HIS A 51 1.55 8.17 -9.29
C HIS A 51 2.62 8.14 -8.21
N VAL A 52 3.76 7.55 -8.54
CA VAL A 52 4.91 7.38 -7.65
C VAL A 52 6.04 8.26 -8.16
N ASP A 53 6.70 8.94 -7.24
CA ASP A 53 7.88 9.75 -7.51
C ASP A 53 8.99 8.90 -8.16
N ARG A 54 9.76 9.50 -9.07
CA ARG A 54 10.81 8.83 -9.87
C ARG A 54 10.32 7.77 -10.86
N VAL A 55 9.01 7.65 -11.06
CA VAL A 55 8.41 6.79 -12.10
C VAL A 55 7.75 7.65 -13.15
N HIS A 56 8.56 8.05 -14.13
CA HIS A 56 8.15 8.89 -15.25
C HIS A 56 8.45 8.23 -16.59
N ILE A 57 7.71 8.64 -17.62
CA ILE A 57 8.02 8.39 -19.02
C ILE A 57 8.44 9.73 -19.63
N GLU A 58 9.58 9.72 -20.32
CA GLU A 58 9.97 10.81 -21.20
C GLU A 58 9.22 10.69 -22.52
N LYS A 59 8.59 11.78 -22.93
CA LYS A 59 7.95 11.90 -24.24
C LYS A 59 8.97 12.38 -25.27
N SER A 60 8.64 12.24 -26.56
CA SER A 60 9.45 12.75 -27.67
C SER A 60 9.69 14.26 -27.62
N ASN A 61 8.85 15.01 -26.90
CA ASN A 61 9.01 16.45 -26.69
C ASN A 61 9.83 16.79 -25.42
N ALA A 62 10.64 15.86 -24.91
CA ALA A 62 11.47 15.97 -23.71
C ALA A 62 10.71 16.25 -22.39
N ALA A 63 9.37 16.29 -22.40
CA ALA A 63 8.58 16.41 -21.18
C ALA A 63 8.46 15.06 -20.46
N THR A 64 8.48 15.10 -19.12
CA THR A 64 8.26 13.92 -18.28
C THR A 64 6.81 13.84 -17.82
N VAL A 65 6.23 12.64 -17.90
CA VAL A 65 4.86 12.39 -17.43
C VAL A 65 4.87 11.25 -16.41
N PRO A 66 4.20 11.39 -15.25
CA PRO A 66 4.13 10.34 -14.26
C PRO A 66 3.40 9.12 -14.80
N VAL A 67 3.96 7.94 -14.53
CA VAL A 67 3.34 6.68 -14.92
C VAL A 67 2.24 6.33 -13.94
N GLY A 68 1.17 5.77 -14.47
CA GLY A 68 0.11 5.20 -13.66
C GLY A 68 0.42 3.77 -13.21
N ILE A 69 0.47 3.53 -11.90
CA ILE A 69 0.64 2.20 -11.33
C ILE A 69 -0.64 1.80 -10.59
N HIS A 70 -1.05 0.54 -10.72
CA HIS A 70 -2.16 0.02 -9.93
C HIS A 70 -1.69 -0.29 -8.49
N PRO A 71 -2.43 0.13 -7.43
CA PRO A 71 -2.00 0.00 -6.04
C PRO A 71 -1.78 -1.45 -5.58
N SER A 72 -2.37 -2.45 -6.23
CA SER A 72 -2.12 -3.87 -5.90
C SER A 72 -0.72 -4.36 -6.29
N ASN A 73 -0.05 -3.66 -7.20
CA ASN A 73 1.29 -4.03 -7.70
C ASN A 73 2.41 -3.44 -6.85
N VAL A 74 2.06 -2.92 -5.68
CA VAL A 74 2.87 -2.05 -4.85
C VAL A 74 2.76 -2.49 -3.40
N VAL A 75 3.86 -2.44 -2.67
CA VAL A 75 3.94 -2.69 -1.22
C VAL A 75 4.32 -1.40 -0.52
N ILE A 76 3.63 -1.07 0.56
CA ILE A 76 3.93 0.11 1.37
C ILE A 76 5.12 -0.20 2.28
N THR A 77 6.16 0.62 2.21
CA THR A 77 7.37 0.53 3.04
C THR A 77 7.29 1.46 4.25
N SER A 78 6.80 2.68 4.05
CA SER A 78 6.61 3.68 5.11
C SER A 78 5.21 4.30 5.05
N LEU A 79 4.60 4.49 6.22
CA LEU A 79 3.24 5.04 6.35
C LEU A 79 3.29 6.48 6.87
N LYS A 80 2.53 7.38 6.23
CA LYS A 80 2.22 8.69 6.83
C LYS A 80 1.15 8.51 7.90
N LEU A 81 1.52 8.70 9.17
CA LEU A 81 0.65 8.48 10.32
C LEU A 81 -0.09 9.75 10.73
N ASP A 82 -1.41 9.71 10.59
CA ASP A 82 -2.34 10.71 11.13
C ASP A 82 -3.22 10.07 12.23
N LYS A 83 -3.97 10.89 12.99
CA LYS A 83 -4.93 10.41 14.02
C LYS A 83 -5.87 9.33 13.48
N ASP A 84 -6.51 9.58 12.34
CA ASP A 84 -7.45 8.63 11.73
C ASP A 84 -6.74 7.38 11.21
N ARG A 85 -5.48 7.50 10.78
CA ARG A 85 -4.75 6.36 10.26
C ARG A 85 -4.36 5.39 11.37
N ARG A 86 -3.99 5.91 12.55
CA ARG A 86 -3.77 5.11 13.76
C ARG A 86 -5.04 4.37 14.16
N ALA A 87 -6.17 5.07 14.23
CA ALA A 87 -7.46 4.46 14.55
C ALA A 87 -7.86 3.32 13.57
N ILE A 88 -7.58 3.49 12.26
CA ILE A 88 -7.83 2.44 11.26
C ILE A 88 -6.91 1.24 11.47
N LEU A 89 -5.63 1.47 11.78
CA LEU A 89 -4.65 0.41 12.02
C LEU A 89 -5.01 -0.39 13.27
N GLU A 90 -5.31 0.28 14.39
CA GLU A 90 -5.72 -0.36 15.64
C GLU A 90 -6.98 -1.22 15.43
N ARG A 91 -8.03 -0.65 14.81
CA ARG A 91 -9.25 -1.39 14.51
C ARG A 91 -9.02 -2.61 13.62
N LYS A 92 -8.08 -2.54 12.67
CA LYS A 92 -7.74 -3.67 11.79
C LYS A 92 -6.89 -4.72 12.50
N GLY A 93 -5.94 -4.31 13.33
CA GLY A 93 -5.09 -5.20 14.12
C GLY A 93 -5.89 -6.01 15.13
N SER A 94 -6.80 -5.37 15.87
CA SER A 94 -7.66 -6.05 16.85
C SER A 94 -8.61 -7.08 16.22
N LYS A 95 -9.13 -6.78 15.02
CA LYS A 95 -10.00 -7.72 14.28
C LYS A 95 -9.23 -8.93 13.76
N ALA A 96 -7.96 -8.78 13.39
CA ALA A 96 -7.13 -9.89 12.95
C ALA A 96 -6.85 -10.87 14.12
N ALA A 97 -6.50 -10.35 15.30
CA ALA A 97 -6.31 -11.16 16.50
C ALA A 97 -7.59 -11.92 16.88
N ALA A 98 -8.74 -11.25 16.88
CA ALA A 98 -10.03 -11.88 17.19
C ALA A 98 -10.52 -12.89 16.13
N SER A 99 -9.99 -12.85 14.90
CA SER A 99 -10.29 -13.86 13.87
C SER A 99 -9.37 -15.08 13.95
N GLU A 100 -8.13 -14.93 14.41
CA GLU A 100 -7.23 -16.07 14.62
C GLU A 100 -7.72 -16.95 15.78
N GLU A 101 -8.24 -16.36 16.87
CA GLU A 101 -8.85 -17.13 17.97
C GLU A 101 -10.09 -17.93 17.58
N LYS A 102 -10.81 -17.54 16.51
CA LYS A 102 -12.01 -18.24 16.04
C LYS A 102 -11.70 -19.37 15.05
N GLY A 103 -10.57 -19.32 14.36
CA GLY A 103 -10.18 -20.32 13.36
C GLY A 103 -9.67 -21.63 13.97
N ASP A 104 -9.15 -21.60 15.20
CA ASP A 104 -8.62 -22.78 15.90
C ASP A 104 -9.72 -23.66 16.52
N VAL A 105 -10.96 -23.19 16.60
CA VAL A 105 -12.07 -23.89 17.28
C VAL A 105 -12.85 -24.83 16.36
N GLU A 106 -12.65 -24.79 15.03
CA GLU A 106 -13.50 -25.48 14.03
C GLU A 106 -12.88 -26.73 13.35
N MET A 107 -11.85 -27.36 13.95
CA MET A 107 -11.37 -28.68 13.49
C MET A 107 -11.23 -29.68 14.64
N LYS A 108 -12.37 -30.09 15.21
CA LYS A 108 -12.52 -31.39 15.87
C LYS A 108 -13.93 -31.93 15.62
N GLU A 109 -14.04 -32.77 14.61
CA GLU A 109 -14.67 -34.10 14.66
C GLU A 109 -14.34 -34.88 13.37
#